data_AF-A0A0F9PF00-F1
#
_entry.id   AF-A0A0F9PF00-F1
#
_cell.length_a   1.000
_cell.length_b   1.000
_cell.length_c   1.000
_cell.angle_alpha   90.00
_cell.angle_beta   90.00
_cell.angle_gamma   90.00
#
_symmetry.space_group_name_H-M   'P 1'
#
loop_
_entity.id
_entity.type
_entity.pdbx_description
1 polymer ?
#
loop_
_entity_poly.entity_id
_entity_poly.type
_entity_poly.pdbx_seq_one_letter_code
_entity_poly.pdbx_strand_id
1 'polypeptide(L)'
;MAKCKLNCKCRKHIRTAEHNAKIGVAHRGKLVSAQTCQRISDSKRGQPSSLKGVTSDTSHLQEFQFRPGVSPWNKGKTRLVPNKPRVVTAAHRKNASIAQKRHAAKDLPDCACGVHRPAGKVSRLSGRMIDVFLSDFPEVIREKQFGRCLVDAYLPPPYHLAFEADGEYWHGLREQQDPGYHRRRDYYLKVQFGLTTIRLTESEINEAANV
;
A
#
# COMPACT_ATOMS: atom_id res chain seq x y z
N MET A 1 -10.40 -36.58 38.39
CA MET A 1 -11.06 -35.84 37.28
C MET A 1 -11.07 -34.35 37.61
N ALA A 2 -10.23 -33.55 36.96
CA ALA A 2 -10.22 -32.09 37.12
C ALA A 2 -10.25 -31.45 35.72
N LYS A 3 -11.36 -30.77 35.39
CA LYS A 3 -11.52 -30.05 34.12
C LYS A 3 -10.90 -28.67 34.25
N CYS A 4 -9.73 -28.48 33.64
CA CYS A 4 -9.16 -27.16 33.38
C CYS A 4 -9.97 -26.51 32.24
N LYS A 5 -10.70 -25.42 32.51
CA LYS A 5 -11.36 -24.59 31.49
C LYS A 5 -10.55 -23.31 31.27
N LEU A 6 -9.87 -23.27 30.12
CA LEU A 6 -9.30 -22.08 29.48
C LEU A 6 -10.35 -20.95 29.36
N ASN A 7 -10.03 -19.72 29.79
CA ASN A 7 -10.46 -18.48 29.11
C ASN A 7 -9.76 -17.21 29.64
N CYS A 8 -8.53 -16.94 29.19
CA CYS A 8 -7.90 -15.63 29.36
C CYS A 8 -8.51 -14.65 28.33
N LYS A 9 -9.44 -13.80 28.76
CA LYS A 9 -10.08 -12.78 27.91
C LYS A 9 -9.44 -11.41 28.11
N CYS A 10 -8.60 -11.01 27.16
CA CYS A 10 -8.26 -9.61 26.91
C CYS A 10 -9.50 -8.87 26.34
N ARG A 11 -10.52 -8.63 27.17
CA ARG A 11 -11.74 -7.90 26.76
C ARG A 11 -11.45 -6.40 26.86
N LYS A 12 -11.23 -5.73 25.73
CA LYS A 12 -11.15 -4.27 25.67
C LYS A 12 -12.49 -3.71 26.20
N HIS A 13 -12.48 -2.98 27.32
CA HIS A 13 -13.68 -2.29 27.81
C HIS A 13 -14.05 -1.19 26.80
N ILE A 14 -15.13 -1.42 26.04
CA ILE A 14 -15.68 -0.44 25.11
C ILE A 14 -16.53 0.54 25.93
N ARG A 15 -16.18 1.83 25.92
CA ARG A 15 -16.98 2.88 26.58
C ARG A 15 -18.23 3.15 25.75
N THR A 16 -19.40 3.12 26.39
CA THR A 16 -20.69 3.43 25.76
C THR A 16 -20.84 4.95 25.54
N ALA A 17 -21.72 5.34 24.61
CA ALA A 17 -22.02 6.74 24.32
C ALA A 17 -22.52 7.50 25.56
N GLU A 18 -23.38 6.87 26.36
CA GLU A 18 -23.91 7.43 27.60
C GLU A 18 -22.82 7.70 28.65
N HIS A 19 -21.87 6.77 28.78
CA HIS A 19 -20.74 6.94 29.69
C HIS A 19 -19.86 8.14 29.26
N ASN A 20 -19.64 8.32 27.96
CA ASN A 20 -18.90 9.47 27.44
C ASN A 20 -19.64 10.79 27.67
N ALA A 21 -20.99 10.80 27.55
CA ALA A 21 -21.81 11.96 27.84
C ALA A 21 -21.70 12.39 29.32
N LYS A 22 -21.73 11.43 30.26
CA LYS A 22 -21.57 11.70 31.70
C LYS A 22 -20.23 12.35 32.04
N ILE A 23 -19.13 11.87 31.43
CA ILE A 23 -17.80 12.48 31.57
C ILE A 23 -17.81 13.90 31.00
N GLY A 24 -18.40 14.10 29.82
CA GLY A 24 -18.48 15.40 29.18
C GLY A 24 -19.16 16.44 30.07
N VAL A 25 -20.29 16.09 30.69
CA VAL A 25 -21.00 16.98 31.62
C VAL A 25 -20.17 17.27 32.87
N ALA A 26 -19.52 16.25 33.46
CA ALA A 26 -18.76 16.40 34.70
C ALA A 26 -17.53 17.31 34.59
N HIS A 27 -17.00 17.51 33.39
CA HIS A 27 -15.78 18.30 33.14
C HIS A 27 -16.01 19.58 32.33
N ARG A 28 -17.22 19.80 31.81
CA ARG A 28 -17.54 21.01 31.04
C ARG A 28 -17.44 22.26 31.93
N GLY A 29 -16.64 23.23 31.49
CA GLY A 29 -16.50 24.54 32.15
C GLY A 29 -15.61 24.58 33.39
N LYS A 30 -14.96 23.48 33.79
CA LYS A 30 -13.99 23.50 34.89
C LYS A 30 -12.72 24.23 34.46
N LEU A 31 -12.49 25.42 35.03
CA LEU A 31 -11.23 26.15 34.88
C LEU A 31 -10.16 25.52 35.76
N VAL A 32 -9.02 25.21 35.17
CA VAL A 32 -7.85 24.69 35.88
C VAL A 32 -7.16 25.87 36.56
N SER A 33 -6.82 25.74 37.85
CA SER A 33 -6.17 26.82 38.60
C SER A 33 -4.80 27.16 38.03
N ALA A 34 -4.36 28.41 38.17
CA ALA A 34 -3.06 28.87 37.68
C ALA A 34 -1.89 28.01 38.21
N GLN A 35 -1.96 27.61 39.49
CA GLN A 35 -0.97 26.74 40.12
C GLN A 35 -0.93 25.34 39.46
N THR A 36 -2.08 24.81 39.04
CA THR A 36 -2.16 23.52 38.36
C THR A 36 -1.62 23.62 36.94
N CYS A 37 -1.91 24.71 36.22
CA CYS A 37 -1.33 24.99 34.91
C CYS A 37 0.20 25.07 34.97
N GLN A 38 0.75 25.71 36.01
CA GLN A 38 2.20 25.82 36.21
C GLN A 38 2.85 24.44 36.43
N ARG A 39 2.26 23.60 37.30
CA ARG A 39 2.74 22.22 37.52
C ARG A 39 2.74 21.37 36.24
N ILE A 40 1.71 21.51 35.40
CA ILE A 40 1.63 20.82 34.11
C ILE A 40 2.73 21.32 33.17
N SER A 41 2.96 22.63 33.11
CA SER A 41 3.99 23.25 32.27
C SER A 41 5.40 22.77 32.67
N ASP A 42 5.72 22.82 33.95
CA ASP A 42 7.03 22.42 34.46
C ASP A 42 7.27 20.91 34.26
N SER A 43 6.23 20.08 34.42
CA SER A 43 6.30 18.64 34.12
C SER A 43 6.51 18.33 32.62
N LYS A 44 6.07 19.21 31.72
CA LYS A 44 6.19 19.02 30.26
C LYS A 44 7.47 19.64 29.70
N ARG A 45 8.11 20.54 30.43
CA ARG A 45 9.36 21.18 30.01
C ARG A 45 10.46 20.13 29.88
N GLY A 46 11.11 20.10 28.71
CA GLY A 46 12.17 19.13 28.40
C GLY A 46 11.70 17.73 27.98
N GLN A 47 10.40 17.41 28.09
CA GLN A 47 9.90 16.14 27.59
C GLN A 47 9.62 16.20 26.08
N PRO A 48 10.15 15.26 25.26
CA PRO A 48 9.82 15.20 23.86
C PRO A 48 8.34 14.83 23.68
N SER A 49 7.62 15.60 22.85
CA SER A 49 6.24 15.29 22.46
C SER A 49 6.16 13.88 21.85
N SER A 50 5.13 13.10 22.22
CA SER A 50 4.84 11.80 21.61
C SER A 50 4.49 11.88 20.12
N LEU A 51 4.21 13.09 19.63
CA LEU A 51 3.96 13.40 18.22
C LEU A 51 5.21 13.94 17.50
N LYS A 52 6.33 14.08 18.23
CA LYS A 52 7.64 14.42 17.64
C LYS A 52 8.09 13.23 16.78
N GLY A 53 7.76 13.28 15.49
CA GLY A 53 8.05 12.22 14.52
C GLY A 53 6.84 11.47 13.93
N VAL A 54 5.61 11.93 14.17
CA VAL A 54 4.42 11.38 13.49
C VAL A 54 4.08 12.26 12.28
N THR A 55 4.31 11.72 11.07
CA THR A 55 3.90 12.33 9.80
C THR A 55 2.50 11.83 9.45
N SER A 56 1.52 12.71 9.35
CA SER A 56 0.28 12.41 8.61
C SER A 56 0.58 12.53 7.12
N ASP A 57 0.54 11.43 6.39
CA ASP A 57 0.76 11.41 4.95
C ASP A 57 -0.26 12.30 4.23
N THR A 58 0.25 13.31 3.54
CA THR A 58 -0.48 14.24 2.67
C THR A 58 -0.48 13.75 1.22
N SER A 59 -1.06 12.57 0.97
CA SER A 59 -1.24 12.05 -0.40
C SER A 59 -2.70 11.86 -0.80
N HIS A 60 -3.64 12.44 -0.05
CA HIS A 60 -5.02 12.57 -0.49
C HIS A 60 -5.37 14.05 -0.65
N LEU A 61 -4.80 14.69 -1.68
CA LEU A 61 -5.39 15.90 -2.25
C LEU A 61 -6.51 15.45 -3.18
N GLN A 62 -7.58 14.92 -2.58
CA GLN A 62 -8.90 15.06 -3.17
C GLN A 62 -9.18 16.55 -3.21
N GLU A 63 -9.52 17.06 -4.39
CA GLU A 63 -10.05 18.40 -4.59
C GLU A 63 -11.35 18.53 -3.79
N PHE A 64 -11.23 18.89 -2.52
CA PHE A 64 -12.38 19.20 -1.67
C PHE A 64 -12.94 20.52 -2.17
N GLN A 65 -14.00 20.46 -2.96
CA GLN A 65 -14.84 21.61 -3.26
C GLN A 65 -15.34 22.18 -1.93
N PHE A 66 -14.78 23.33 -1.54
CA PHE A 66 -15.10 23.97 -0.27
C PHE A 66 -16.58 24.38 -0.26
N ARG A 67 -17.28 24.02 0.82
CA ARG A 67 -18.64 24.51 1.06
C ARG A 67 -18.61 26.05 1.18
N PRO A 68 -19.52 26.79 0.53
CA PRO A 68 -19.57 28.24 0.66
C PRO A 68 -19.71 28.66 2.14
N GLY A 69 -18.85 29.56 2.61
CA GLY A 69 -18.95 30.18 3.94
C GLY A 69 -17.93 29.76 5.01
N VAL A 70 -16.99 28.85 4.74
CA VAL A 70 -15.98 28.43 5.74
C VAL A 70 -14.57 28.90 5.31
N SER A 71 -13.94 29.77 6.11
CA SER A 71 -12.55 30.17 5.87
C SER A 71 -11.57 29.05 6.30
N PRO A 72 -10.59 28.68 5.47
CA PRO A 72 -9.58 27.68 5.84
C PRO A 72 -8.73 28.16 7.03
N TRP A 73 -8.37 27.27 7.97
CA TRP A 73 -7.55 27.61 9.14
C TRP A 73 -6.16 28.14 8.76
N ASN A 74 -5.75 27.91 7.52
CA ASN A 74 -4.39 28.09 7.02
C ASN A 74 -4.19 29.42 6.28
N LYS A 75 -5.19 30.30 6.24
CA LYS A 75 -5.10 31.62 5.61
C LYS A 75 -3.95 32.43 6.26
N GLY A 76 -2.93 32.79 5.47
CA GLY A 76 -1.83 33.67 5.87
C GLY A 76 -0.48 33.01 6.18
N LYS A 77 -0.33 31.67 6.09
CA LYS A 77 0.98 31.02 6.29
C LYS A 77 1.68 30.79 4.95
N THR A 78 2.66 31.63 4.62
CA THR A 78 3.57 31.45 3.49
C THR A 78 4.33 30.12 3.63
N ARG A 79 4.02 29.18 2.72
CA ARG A 79 4.88 28.01 2.49
C ARG A 79 6.19 28.53 1.92
N LEU A 80 7.31 28.32 2.60
CA LEU A 80 8.65 28.14 2.02
C LEU A 80 9.63 27.92 3.18
N VAL A 81 9.65 26.70 3.74
CA VAL A 81 10.83 26.21 4.46
C VAL A 81 11.16 24.84 3.86
N PRO A 82 12.35 24.65 3.24
CA PRO A 82 12.74 23.36 2.71
C PRO A 82 12.77 22.34 3.86
N ASN A 83 12.05 21.22 3.70
CA ASN A 83 12.10 20.15 4.68
C ASN A 83 13.53 19.60 4.77
N LYS A 84 14.15 19.70 5.95
CA LYS A 84 15.47 19.09 6.19
C LYS A 84 15.38 17.58 5.93
N PRO A 85 16.37 16.98 5.24
CA PRO A 85 16.38 15.54 4.99
C PRO A 85 16.44 14.77 6.32
N ARG A 86 15.56 13.78 6.46
CA ARG A 86 15.49 12.92 7.65
C ARG A 86 16.72 12.02 7.68
N VAL A 87 17.58 12.20 8.66
CA VAL A 87 18.75 11.33 8.86
C VAL A 87 18.28 9.99 9.44
N VAL A 88 18.37 8.94 8.62
CA VAL A 88 18.01 7.57 9.03
C VAL A 88 19.18 6.94 9.81
N THR A 89 19.03 6.87 11.13
CA THR A 89 20.05 6.29 12.02
C THR A 89 20.12 4.76 11.88
N ALA A 90 21.25 4.17 12.26
CA ALA A 90 21.41 2.70 12.27
C ALA A 90 20.40 2.01 13.20
N ALA A 91 20.10 2.62 14.36
CA ALA A 91 19.09 2.13 15.29
C ALA A 91 17.69 2.10 14.65
N HIS A 92 17.33 3.11 13.85
CA HIS A 92 16.06 3.12 13.12
C HIS A 92 15.96 1.96 12.13
N ARG A 93 17.03 1.71 11.35
CA ARG A 93 17.09 0.57 10.41
C ARG A 93 16.96 -0.77 11.13
N LYS A 94 17.64 -0.93 12.27
CA LYS A 94 17.55 -2.14 13.10
C LYS A 94 16.12 -2.36 13.60
N ASN A 95 15.47 -1.32 14.10
CA ASN A 95 14.09 -1.41 14.60
C ASN A 95 13.09 -1.73 13.49
N ALA A 96 13.24 -1.10 12.31
CA ALA A 96 12.42 -1.41 11.13
C ALA A 96 12.58 -2.87 10.70
N SER A 97 13.83 -3.37 10.66
CA SER A 97 14.12 -4.77 10.35
C SER A 97 13.47 -5.73 11.36
N ILE A 98 13.57 -5.45 12.66
CA ILE A 98 12.93 -6.26 13.72
C ILE A 98 11.40 -6.26 13.55
N ALA A 99 10.80 -5.10 13.28
CA ALA A 99 9.36 -4.98 13.06
C ALA A 99 8.92 -5.80 11.83
N GLN A 100 9.68 -5.75 10.73
CA GLN A 100 9.41 -6.52 9.52
C GLN A 100 9.53 -8.03 9.77
N LYS A 101 10.56 -8.48 10.50
CA LYS A 101 10.70 -9.90 10.91
C LYS A 101 9.54 -10.36 11.78
N ARG A 102 9.12 -9.55 12.75
CA ARG A 102 7.97 -9.84 13.62
C ARG A 102 6.65 -9.87 12.85
N HIS A 103 6.51 -9.04 11.83
CA HIS A 103 5.36 -9.06 10.94
C HIS A 103 5.37 -10.35 10.13
N ALA A 104 6.48 -10.66 9.45
CA ALA A 104 6.66 -11.85 8.62
C ALA A 104 6.39 -13.19 9.32
N ALA A 105 6.64 -13.25 10.63
CA ALA A 105 6.41 -14.45 11.42
C ALA A 105 4.94 -14.70 11.80
N LYS A 106 4.02 -13.78 11.46
CA LYS A 106 2.60 -13.94 11.77
C LYS A 106 1.88 -14.54 10.57
N ASP A 107 1.04 -15.54 10.83
CA ASP A 107 0.09 -16.01 9.83
C ASP A 107 -1.09 -15.03 9.74
N LEU A 108 -1.08 -14.19 8.69
CA LEU A 108 -2.06 -13.14 8.45
C LEU A 108 -2.64 -13.33 7.03
N PRO A 109 -3.64 -14.22 6.84
CA PRO A 109 -4.17 -14.56 5.52
C PRO A 109 -4.80 -13.36 4.79
N ASP A 110 -5.30 -12.37 5.52
CA ASP A 110 -5.88 -11.14 4.98
C ASP A 110 -4.86 -10.00 4.79
N CYS A 111 -3.56 -10.23 5.04
CA CYS A 111 -2.55 -9.19 4.84
C CYS A 111 -2.24 -9.00 3.35
N ALA A 112 -2.50 -7.80 2.83
CA ALA A 112 -2.15 -7.41 1.45
C ALA A 112 -0.65 -7.12 1.23
N CYS A 113 0.18 -7.31 2.26
CA CYS A 113 1.60 -7.04 2.25
C CYS A 113 2.39 -8.11 1.47
N GLY A 114 3.47 -7.72 0.78
CA GLY A 114 4.29 -8.63 -0.03
C GLY A 114 4.91 -9.81 0.75
N VAL A 115 5.02 -9.71 2.07
CA VAL A 115 5.58 -10.74 2.95
C VAL A 115 4.62 -11.91 3.21
N HIS A 116 3.31 -11.63 3.31
CA HIS A 116 2.26 -12.64 3.48
C HIS A 116 1.48 -12.89 2.19
N ARG A 117 1.86 -12.20 1.11
CA ARG A 117 1.38 -12.50 -0.22
C ARG A 117 1.93 -13.89 -0.57
N PRO A 118 1.09 -14.90 -0.83
CA PRO A 118 1.61 -16.21 -1.20
C PRO A 118 2.51 -16.04 -2.42
N ALA A 119 3.69 -16.66 -2.35
CA ALA A 119 4.62 -16.70 -3.47
C ALA A 119 3.85 -17.18 -4.71
N GLY A 120 3.89 -16.39 -5.79
CA GLY A 120 3.10 -16.66 -6.99
C GLY A 120 1.76 -15.91 -7.11
N LYS A 121 1.46 -14.91 -6.26
CA LYS A 121 0.44 -13.92 -6.65
C LYS A 121 0.98 -13.05 -7.79
N VAL A 122 0.72 -13.54 -9.01
CA VAL A 122 0.71 -12.79 -10.28
C VAL A 122 0.14 -11.39 -10.06
N SER A 123 0.57 -10.42 -10.86
CA SER A 123 -0.02 -9.09 -10.84
C SER A 123 -1.55 -9.23 -10.99
N ARG A 124 -2.34 -8.37 -10.31
CA ARG A 124 -3.81 -8.44 -10.43
C ARG A 124 -4.28 -8.24 -11.87
N LEU A 125 -3.45 -7.62 -12.70
CA LEU A 125 -3.72 -7.38 -14.10
C LEU A 125 -3.44 -8.63 -14.92
N SER A 126 -2.28 -9.27 -14.77
CA SER A 126 -1.95 -10.51 -15.47
C SER A 126 -2.85 -11.68 -15.07
N GLY A 127 -3.26 -11.74 -13.80
CA GLY A 127 -4.30 -12.68 -13.35
C GLY A 127 -5.60 -12.50 -14.12
N ARG A 128 -6.13 -11.27 -14.20
CA ARG A 128 -7.37 -10.98 -14.95
C ARG A 128 -7.22 -11.26 -16.44
N MET A 129 -6.08 -10.92 -17.03
CA MET A 129 -5.79 -11.24 -18.44
C MET A 129 -5.89 -12.74 -18.70
N ILE A 130 -5.29 -13.57 -17.83
CA ILE A 130 -5.35 -15.02 -17.94
C ILE A 130 -6.79 -15.52 -17.79
N ASP A 131 -7.50 -15.04 -16.77
CA ASP A 131 -8.85 -15.51 -16.46
C ASP A 131 -9.87 -15.15 -17.57
N VAL A 132 -9.70 -13.99 -18.22
CA VAL A 132 -10.63 -13.50 -19.24
C VAL A 132 -10.27 -14.01 -20.65
N PHE A 133 -9.00 -13.91 -21.06
CA PHE A 133 -8.61 -14.21 -22.44
C PHE A 133 -8.06 -15.61 -22.64
N LEU A 134 -7.52 -16.23 -21.59
CA LEU A 134 -6.74 -17.46 -21.70
C LEU A 134 -7.39 -18.66 -20.98
N SER A 135 -8.61 -18.50 -20.47
CA SER A 135 -9.33 -19.53 -19.68
C SER A 135 -9.69 -20.77 -20.49
N ASP A 136 -9.92 -20.62 -21.79
CA ASP A 136 -10.24 -21.72 -22.70
C ASP A 136 -9.01 -22.48 -23.22
N PHE A 137 -7.78 -22.02 -22.90
CA PHE A 137 -6.57 -22.71 -23.34
C PHE A 137 -6.22 -23.85 -22.37
N PRO A 138 -5.81 -25.02 -22.89
CA PRO A 138 -5.58 -26.20 -22.07
C PRO A 138 -4.37 -26.06 -21.14
N GLU A 139 -3.38 -25.25 -21.52
CA GLU A 139 -2.17 -25.00 -20.75
C GLU A 139 -1.76 -23.53 -20.88
N VAL A 140 -1.60 -22.87 -19.73
CA VAL A 140 -1.10 -21.49 -19.64
C VAL A 140 0.02 -21.46 -18.60
N ILE A 141 1.24 -21.18 -19.03
CA ILE A 141 2.40 -21.07 -18.14
C ILE A 141 2.56 -19.60 -17.73
N ARG A 142 2.46 -19.34 -16.43
CA ARG A 142 2.61 -17.99 -15.86
C ARG A 142 4.09 -17.63 -15.67
N GLU A 143 4.43 -16.36 -15.84
CA GLU A 143 5.76 -15.82 -15.54
C GLU A 143 6.89 -16.66 -16.15
N LYS A 144 6.79 -16.94 -17.46
CA LYS A 144 7.77 -17.79 -18.15
C LYS A 144 9.02 -17.00 -18.53
N GLN A 145 10.18 -17.47 -18.11
CA GLN A 145 11.47 -16.88 -18.48
C GLN A 145 11.91 -17.34 -19.88
N PHE A 146 12.27 -16.38 -20.73
CA PHE A 146 12.92 -16.55 -22.04
C PHE A 146 14.19 -15.69 -22.08
N GLY A 147 15.35 -16.33 -21.91
CA GLY A 147 16.62 -15.63 -21.80
C GLY A 147 16.60 -14.63 -20.64
N ARG A 148 16.76 -13.34 -20.95
CA ARG A 148 16.68 -12.24 -19.95
C ARG A 148 15.29 -11.67 -19.73
N CYS A 149 14.28 -12.13 -20.47
CA CYS A 149 12.93 -11.60 -20.43
C CYS A 149 11.98 -12.55 -19.68
N LEU A 150 11.06 -12.00 -18.89
CA LEU A 150 10.03 -12.75 -18.16
C LEU A 150 8.67 -12.32 -18.70
N VAL A 151 7.94 -13.24 -19.35
CA VAL A 151 6.61 -12.95 -19.92
C VAL A 151 5.50 -13.30 -18.93
N ASP A 152 4.42 -12.50 -18.89
CA ASP A 152 3.35 -12.68 -17.90
C ASP A 152 2.60 -14.01 -18.07
N ALA A 153 2.28 -14.36 -19.31
CA ALA A 153 1.69 -15.65 -19.66
C ALA A 153 2.27 -16.18 -20.98
N TYR A 154 2.40 -17.50 -21.06
CA TYR A 154 2.93 -18.19 -22.22
C TYR A 154 2.05 -19.40 -22.56
N LEU A 155 1.64 -19.47 -23.82
CA LEU A 155 0.97 -20.62 -24.40
C LEU A 155 2.02 -21.51 -25.08
N PRO A 156 2.21 -22.76 -24.60
CA PRO A 156 3.14 -23.70 -25.21
C PRO A 156 2.69 -24.11 -26.63
N PRO A 157 3.51 -24.91 -27.34
CA PRO A 157 3.08 -25.50 -28.60
C PRO A 157 1.71 -26.18 -28.48
N PRO A 158 0.85 -26.08 -29.51
CA PRO A 158 1.15 -25.64 -30.87
C PRO A 158 1.11 -24.12 -31.09
N TYR A 159 0.67 -23.32 -30.12
CA TYR A 159 0.51 -21.88 -30.29
C TYR A 159 1.86 -21.14 -30.26
N HIS A 160 2.68 -21.45 -29.25
CA HIS A 160 3.97 -20.79 -29.01
C HIS A 160 3.84 -19.24 -29.00
N LEU A 161 2.97 -18.74 -28.11
CA LEU A 161 2.63 -17.31 -27.99
C LEU A 161 2.91 -16.81 -26.57
N ALA A 162 3.42 -15.59 -26.45
CA ALA A 162 3.53 -14.89 -25.17
C ALA A 162 2.51 -13.76 -25.07
N PHE A 163 2.03 -13.52 -23.85
CA PHE A 163 1.15 -12.42 -23.49
C PHE A 163 1.79 -11.56 -22.41
N GLU A 164 1.68 -10.25 -22.57
CA GLU A 164 2.12 -9.22 -21.61
C GLU A 164 0.93 -8.35 -21.20
N ALA A 165 0.76 -8.15 -19.90
CA ALA A 165 -0.26 -7.31 -19.32
C ALA A 165 0.35 -5.92 -19.01
N ASP A 166 0.15 -4.98 -19.93
CA ASP A 166 0.77 -3.66 -19.86
C ASP A 166 -0.05 -2.70 -18.96
N GLY A 167 0.43 -2.51 -17.73
CA GLY A 167 -0.11 -1.49 -16.83
C GLY A 167 0.19 -0.08 -17.34
N GLU A 168 -0.84 0.74 -17.58
CA GLU A 168 -0.74 2.05 -18.26
C GLU A 168 0.34 2.95 -17.64
N TYR A 169 0.33 3.06 -16.31
CA TYR A 169 1.24 3.94 -15.59
C TYR A 169 2.71 3.49 -15.72
N TRP A 170 2.99 2.22 -15.40
CA TRP A 170 4.37 1.73 -15.34
C TRP A 170 4.99 1.58 -16.73
N HIS A 171 4.21 1.17 -17.72
CA HIS A 171 4.68 1.00 -19.09
C HIS A 171 4.84 2.35 -19.78
N GLY A 172 3.90 3.28 -19.60
CA GLY A 172 4.04 4.65 -20.09
C GLY A 172 5.28 5.36 -19.52
N LEU A 173 5.52 5.24 -18.21
CA LEU A 173 6.71 5.80 -17.58
C LEU A 173 8.01 5.16 -18.11
N ARG A 174 7.99 3.84 -18.33
CA ARG A 174 9.17 3.12 -18.83
C ARG A 174 9.50 3.49 -20.26
N GLU A 175 8.51 3.60 -21.13
CA GLU A 175 8.68 4.00 -22.52
C GLU A 175 9.13 5.48 -22.64
N GLN A 176 8.72 6.35 -21.71
CA GLN A 176 9.25 7.72 -21.62
C GLN A 176 10.73 7.75 -21.21
N GLN A 177 11.15 6.87 -20.29
CA GLN A 177 12.53 6.78 -19.82
C GLN A 177 13.45 6.09 -20.83
N ASP A 178 12.93 5.07 -21.53
CA ASP A 178 13.66 4.30 -22.53
C ASP A 178 12.78 4.06 -23.77
N PRO A 179 12.69 5.06 -24.68
CA PRO A 179 11.85 4.95 -25.88
C PRO A 179 12.22 3.76 -26.75
N GLY A 180 11.22 3.01 -27.19
CA GLY A 180 11.35 1.78 -27.98
C GLY A 180 11.69 0.55 -27.15
N TYR A 181 11.62 0.61 -25.81
CA TYR A 181 11.91 -0.52 -24.93
C TYR A 181 11.05 -1.73 -25.26
N HIS A 182 9.73 -1.55 -25.38
CA HIS A 182 8.80 -2.63 -25.70
C HIS A 182 9.11 -3.26 -27.06
N ARG A 183 9.32 -2.43 -28.09
CA ARG A 183 9.66 -2.89 -29.44
C ARG A 183 10.95 -3.69 -29.48
N ARG A 184 12.00 -3.25 -28.78
CA ARG A 184 13.28 -3.97 -28.71
C ARG A 184 13.15 -5.29 -27.96
N ARG A 185 12.35 -5.32 -26.90
CA ARG A 185 12.06 -6.54 -26.13
C ARG A 185 11.32 -7.58 -26.99
N ASP A 186 10.27 -7.17 -27.67
CA ASP A 186 9.46 -8.06 -28.50
C ASP A 186 10.25 -8.56 -29.72
N TYR A 187 11.06 -7.69 -30.32
CA TYR A 187 12.00 -8.08 -31.37
C TYR A 187 13.01 -9.14 -30.90
N TYR A 188 13.57 -8.98 -29.69
CA TYR A 188 14.46 -9.97 -29.09
C TYR A 188 13.77 -11.32 -28.88
N LEU A 189 12.55 -11.33 -28.33
CA LEU A 189 11.77 -12.56 -28.12
C LEU A 189 11.48 -13.27 -29.45
N LYS A 190 11.07 -12.51 -30.46
CA LYS A 190 10.78 -13.05 -31.79
C LYS A 190 12.02 -13.63 -32.47
N VAL A 191 13.12 -12.90 -32.50
CA VAL A 191 14.33 -13.33 -33.23
C VAL A 191 15.07 -14.46 -32.52
N GLN A 192 15.14 -14.45 -31.20
CA GLN A 192 15.93 -15.44 -30.44
C GLN A 192 15.14 -16.71 -30.12
N PHE A 193 13.83 -16.61 -29.95
CA PHE A 193 13.01 -17.74 -29.50
C PHE A 193 11.89 -18.11 -30.49
N GLY A 194 11.69 -17.35 -31.58
CA GLY A 194 10.54 -17.55 -32.47
C GLY A 194 9.21 -17.15 -31.83
N LEU A 195 9.25 -16.42 -30.71
CA LEU A 195 8.10 -16.16 -29.86
C LEU A 195 7.40 -14.86 -30.26
N THR A 196 6.19 -14.98 -30.78
CA THR A 196 5.31 -13.81 -30.99
C THR A 196 4.73 -13.37 -29.65
N THR A 197 4.80 -12.07 -29.37
CA THR A 197 4.31 -11.46 -28.13
C THR A 197 3.08 -10.60 -28.44
N ILE A 198 2.00 -10.83 -27.70
CA ILE A 198 0.77 -10.04 -27.71
C ILE A 198 0.75 -9.19 -26.44
N ARG A 199 0.60 -7.89 -26.58
CA ARG A 199 0.51 -6.96 -25.44
C ARG A 199 -0.92 -6.49 -25.31
N LEU A 200 -1.51 -6.65 -24.13
CA LEU A 200 -2.83 -6.14 -23.80
C LEU A 200 -2.68 -5.02 -22.78
N THR A 201 -3.28 -3.88 -23.10
CA THR A 201 -3.31 -2.72 -22.21
C THR A 201 -4.21 -2.96 -21.01
N GLU A 202 -3.97 -2.22 -19.93
CA GLU A 202 -4.82 -2.28 -18.75
C GLU A 202 -6.30 -1.95 -19.05
N SER A 203 -6.58 -1.01 -19.96
CA SER A 203 -7.96 -0.70 -20.38
C SER A 203 -8.60 -1.89 -21.08
N GLU A 204 -7.96 -2.50 -22.08
CA GLU A 204 -8.49 -3.67 -22.80
C GLU A 204 -8.79 -4.83 -21.85
N ILE A 205 -7.92 -5.08 -20.87
CA ILE A 205 -8.13 -6.13 -19.87
C ILE A 205 -9.31 -5.80 -18.96
N ASN A 206 -9.43 -4.55 -18.52
CA ASN A 206 -10.52 -4.12 -17.66
C ASN A 206 -11.87 -4.13 -18.40
N GLU A 207 -11.91 -3.71 -19.65
CA GLU A 207 -13.12 -3.71 -20.49
C GLU A 207 -13.65 -5.13 -20.68
N ALA A 208 -12.78 -6.07 -21.04
CA ALA A 208 -13.15 -7.47 -21.24
C ALA A 208 -13.60 -8.17 -19.93
N ALA A 209 -13.10 -7.74 -18.78
CA ALA A 209 -13.47 -8.29 -17.47
C ALA A 209 -14.79 -7.76 -16.90
N ASN A 210 -15.36 -6.69 -17.48
CA ASN A 210 -16.59 -6.04 -17.02
C ASN A 210 -17.83 -6.43 -17.85
N VAL A 211 -17.70 -7.46 -18.70
CA VAL A 211 -18.81 -8.11 -19.43
C VAL A 211 -19.31 -9.30 -18.60
#